data_AF-A0A7Z2KWN9-F1
#
_entry.id   AF-A0A7Z2KWN9-F1
#
_cell.length_a   1.000
_cell.length_b   1.000
_cell.length_c   1.000
_cell.angle_alpha   90.00
_cell.angle_beta   90.00
_cell.angle_gamma   90.00
#
_symmetry.space_group_name_H-M   'P 1'
#
loop_
_entity.id
_entity.type
_entity.pdbx_description
1 polymer ?
#
loop_
_entity_poly.entity_id
_entity_poly.type
_entity_poly.pdbx_seq_one_letter_code
_entity_poly.pdbx_strand_id
1 'polypeptide(L)'
;MSVIEESTGNVYQDLGLEHAGEMLLKYEYATKLISLIESTDISESEAAQRLGIPLENLQQILRGKFREVPVTTMAEYNIKISGLGSGATGSPP
;
A
#
# COMPACT_ATOMS: atom_id res chain seq x y z
N MET A 1 30.22 5.28 -22.85
CA MET A 1 29.83 6.25 -21.80
C MET A 1 28.36 6.02 -21.53
N SER A 2 28.02 5.46 -20.37
CA SER A 2 26.62 5.34 -19.96
C SER A 2 26.24 6.66 -19.30
N VAL A 3 25.35 7.41 -19.92
CA VAL A 3 24.79 8.63 -19.33
C VAL A 3 23.76 8.16 -18.30
N ILE A 4 24.01 8.44 -17.03
CA ILE A 4 23.04 8.18 -15.96
C ILE A 4 22.17 9.43 -15.88
N GLU A 5 20.86 9.28 -16.09
CA GLU A 5 19.90 10.37 -15.88
C GLU A 5 19.61 10.50 -14.39
N GLU A 6 19.72 11.73 -13.86
CA GLU A 6 19.32 12.02 -12.47
C GLU A 6 17.80 11.89 -12.34
N SER A 7 17.36 11.05 -11.41
CA SER A 7 15.94 10.87 -11.10
C SER A 7 15.37 12.15 -10.50
N THR A 8 14.14 12.52 -10.89
CA THR A 8 13.39 13.62 -10.28
C THR A 8 12.85 13.28 -8.88
N GLY A 9 13.14 12.08 -8.38
CA GLY A 9 12.55 11.53 -7.15
C GLY A 9 11.20 10.85 -7.39
N ASN A 10 10.67 10.91 -8.61
CA ASN A 10 9.46 10.21 -9.03
C ASN A 10 9.75 9.37 -10.28
N VAL A 11 9.97 8.07 -10.08
CA VAL A 11 10.25 7.14 -11.19
C VAL A 11 9.14 7.12 -12.25
N TYR A 12 7.89 7.42 -11.88
CA TYR A 12 6.79 7.51 -12.84
C TYR A 12 6.90 8.75 -13.74
N GLN A 13 7.42 9.84 -13.20
CA GLN A 13 7.66 11.07 -13.93
C GLN A 13 8.87 10.93 -14.84
N ASP A 14 9.93 10.28 -14.35
CA ASP A 14 11.14 9.98 -15.12
C ASP A 14 10.82 9.07 -16.33
N LEU A 15 9.82 8.19 -16.19
CA LEU A 15 9.33 7.32 -17.27
C LEU A 15 8.27 7.96 -18.18
N GLY A 16 7.90 9.23 -17.95
CA GLY A 16 6.90 9.95 -18.74
C GLY A 16 5.49 9.37 -18.64
N LEU A 17 5.16 8.69 -17.54
CA LEU A 17 3.85 8.07 -17.34
C LEU A 17 2.80 9.11 -16.96
N GLU A 18 1.61 8.97 -17.53
CA GLU A 18 0.45 9.76 -17.14
C GLU A 18 0.13 9.54 -15.64
N HIS A 19 -0.38 10.58 -14.98
CA HIS A 19 -0.72 10.55 -13.56
C HIS A 19 0.46 10.18 -12.63
N ALA A 20 1.71 10.50 -13.01
CA ALA A 20 2.91 10.19 -12.23
C ALA A 20 2.84 10.61 -10.75
N GLY A 21 2.23 11.75 -10.43
CA GLY A 21 2.04 12.18 -9.05
C GLY A 21 1.06 11.30 -8.27
N GLU A 22 -0.03 10.88 -8.90
CA GLU A 22 -1.00 9.95 -8.28
C GLU A 22 -0.37 8.57 -8.06
N MET A 23 0.43 8.09 -9.02
CA MET A 23 1.15 6.82 -8.90
C MET A 23 2.18 6.84 -7.76
N LEU A 24 2.90 7.95 -7.58
CA LEU A 24 3.80 8.12 -6.44
C LEU A 24 3.03 8.07 -5.11
N LEU A 25 1.90 8.77 -5.01
CA LEU A 25 1.05 8.72 -3.82
C LEU A 25 0.54 7.30 -3.52
N LYS A 26 0.08 6.57 -4.54
CA LYS A 26 -0.34 5.17 -4.38
C LYS A 26 0.81 4.28 -3.90
N TYR A 27 2.03 4.50 -4.43
CA TYR A 27 3.23 3.79 -3.98
C TYR A 27 3.55 4.09 -2.51
N GLU A 28 3.51 5.35 -2.10
CA GLU A 28 3.73 5.73 -0.69
C GLU A 28 2.70 5.08 0.23
N TYR A 29 1.42 5.09 -0.15
CA TYR A 29 0.37 4.42 0.61
C TYR A 29 0.52 2.91 0.66
N ALA A 30 0.92 2.26 -0.43
CA ALA A 30 1.18 0.81 -0.45
C ALA A 30 2.34 0.45 0.49
N THR A 31 3.43 1.22 0.41
CA THR A 31 4.62 1.03 1.25
C THR A 31 4.27 1.20 2.72
N LYS A 32 3.51 2.25 3.06
CA LYS A 32 3.03 2.47 4.43
C LYS A 32 2.12 1.33 4.91
N LEU A 33 1.26 0.80 4.05
CA LEU A 33 0.38 -0.30 4.39
C LEU A 33 1.17 -1.57 4.71
N ILE A 34 2.19 -1.89 3.90
CA ILE A 34 3.12 -3.00 4.15
C ILE A 34 3.79 -2.84 5.51
N SER A 35 4.42 -1.68 5.76
CA SER A 35 5.08 -1.40 7.04
C SER A 35 4.12 -1.49 8.23
N LEU A 36 2.87 -1.04 8.08
CA LEU A 36 1.87 -1.14 9.13
C LEU A 36 1.51 -2.60 9.45
N ILE A 37 1.27 -3.42 8.43
CA ILE A 37 0.98 -4.85 8.60
C ILE A 37 2.15 -5.56 9.27
N GLU A 38 3.39 -5.30 8.81
CA GLU A 38 4.60 -5.86 9.42
C GLU A 38 4.81 -5.41 10.87
N SER A 39 4.47 -4.15 11.20
CA SER A 39 4.62 -3.61 12.55
C SER A 39 3.54 -4.05 13.54
N THR A 40 2.38 -4.51 13.06
CA THR A 40 1.23 -4.88 13.88
C THR A 40 1.14 -6.39 14.16
N ASP A 41 2.05 -7.19 13.60
CA ASP A 41 2.12 -8.66 13.75
C ASP A 41 0.81 -9.38 13.37
N ILE A 42 0.03 -8.79 12.46
CA ILE A 42 -1.18 -9.41 11.89
C ILE A 42 -0.85 -10.08 10.55
N SER A 43 -1.52 -11.19 10.26
CA SER A 43 -1.38 -11.87 8.97
C SER A 43 -2.03 -11.06 7.83
N GLU A 44 -1.62 -11.33 6.58
CA GLU A 44 -2.29 -10.77 5.40
C GLU A 44 -3.79 -11.11 5.37
N SER A 45 -4.19 -12.30 5.82
CA SER A 45 -5.60 -12.70 5.88
C SER A 45 -6.40 -11.86 6.88
N GLU A 46 -5.80 -11.58 8.04
CA GLU A 46 -6.40 -10.73 9.08
C GLU A 46 -6.49 -9.28 8.58
N ALA A 47 -5.43 -8.77 7.96
CA ALA A 47 -5.45 -7.45 7.34
C ALA A 47 -6.53 -7.33 6.26
N ALA A 48 -6.66 -8.32 5.37
CA ALA A 48 -7.68 -8.34 4.33
C ALA A 48 -9.10 -8.34 4.91
N GLN A 49 -9.34 -9.15 5.95
CA GLN A 49 -10.62 -9.19 6.65
C GLN A 49 -10.97 -7.82 7.28
N ARG A 50 -9.99 -7.18 7.94
CA ARG A 50 -10.15 -5.85 8.55
C ARG A 50 -10.40 -4.75 7.53
N LEU A 51 -9.71 -4.82 6.39
CA LEU A 51 -9.91 -3.87 5.29
C LEU A 51 -11.26 -4.08 4.58
N GLY A 52 -11.87 -5.26 4.73
CA GLY A 52 -13.11 -5.65 4.07
C GLY A 52 -12.91 -5.97 2.59
N ILE A 53 -11.74 -6.50 2.23
CA ILE A 53 -11.36 -6.81 0.85
C ILE A 53 -10.95 -8.28 0.71
N PRO A 54 -11.04 -8.85 -0.50
CA PRO A 54 -10.47 -10.18 -0.77
C PRO A 54 -8.97 -10.22 -0.45
N LEU A 55 -8.50 -11.33 0.13
CA LEU A 55 -7.07 -11.55 0.39
C LEU A 55 -6.24 -11.41 -0.88
N GLU A 56 -6.73 -11.92 -2.00
CA GLU A 56 -6.06 -11.80 -3.31
C GLU A 56 -5.82 -10.34 -3.72
N ASN A 57 -6.76 -9.44 -3.42
CA ASN A 57 -6.65 -8.01 -3.74
C ASN A 57 -5.59 -7.35 -2.85
N LEU A 58 -5.58 -7.68 -1.56
CA LEU A 58 -4.53 -7.21 -0.67
C LEU A 58 -3.16 -7.70 -1.16
N GLN A 59 -3.03 -8.98 -1.49
CA GLN A 59 -1.78 -9.54 -2.00
C GLN A 59 -1.31 -8.90 -3.31
N GLN A 60 -2.24 -8.53 -4.21
CA GLN A 60 -1.88 -7.75 -5.40
C GLN A 60 -1.28 -6.39 -5.00
N ILE A 61 -1.91 -5.67 -4.07
CA ILE A 61 -1.43 -4.38 -3.58
C ILE A 61 -0.03 -4.50 -2.95
N LEU A 62 0.17 -5.47 -2.06
CA LEU A 62 1.47 -5.71 -1.40
C LEU A 62 2.57 -6.08 -2.40
N ARG A 63 2.21 -6.67 -3.54
CA ARG A 63 3.14 -6.99 -4.65
C ARG A 63 3.33 -5.83 -5.65
N GLY A 64 2.82 -4.64 -5.35
CA GLY A 64 2.96 -3.45 -6.20
C GLY A 64 1.91 -3.30 -7.29
N LYS A 65 0.85 -4.13 -7.29
CA LYS A 65 -0.25 -4.07 -8.27
C LYS A 65 -1.43 -3.29 -7.71
N PHE A 66 -1.24 -1.99 -7.54
CA PHE A 66 -2.24 -1.07 -7.00
C PHE A 66 -2.67 0.01 -8.02
N ARG A 67 -2.26 -0.10 -9.29
CA ARG A 67 -2.53 0.91 -10.32
C ARG A 67 -4.04 1.19 -10.48
N GLU A 68 -4.84 0.13 -10.49
CA GLU A 68 -6.31 0.21 -10.66
C GLU A 68 -7.05 0.57 -9.36
N VAL A 69 -6.36 0.61 -8.22
CA VAL A 69 -6.94 1.01 -6.95
C VAL A 69 -6.99 2.53 -6.90
N PRO A 70 -8.13 3.16 -6.55
CA PRO A 70 -8.20 4.60 -6.37
C PRO A 70 -7.25 5.08 -5.27
N VAL A 71 -6.63 6.24 -5.46
CA VAL A 71 -5.69 6.82 -4.48
C VAL A 71 -6.37 7.07 -3.11
N THR A 72 -7.65 7.44 -3.11
CA THR A 72 -8.45 7.62 -1.90
C THR A 72 -8.61 6.32 -1.11
N THR A 73 -8.90 5.22 -1.81
CA THR A 73 -9.00 3.89 -1.21
C THR A 73 -7.68 3.45 -0.58
N MET A 74 -6.53 3.74 -1.22
CA MET A 74 -5.20 3.47 -0.66
C MET A 74 -4.94 4.26 0.64
N ALA A 75 -5.39 5.51 0.70
CA ALA A 75 -5.32 6.31 1.91
C ALA A 75 -6.22 5.74 3.03
N GLU A 76 -7.44 5.30 2.70
CA GLU A 76 -8.36 4.69 3.65
C GLU A 76 -7.81 3.40 4.28
N TYR A 77 -7.14 2.54 3.50
CA TYR A 77 -6.53 1.32 4.04
C TYR A 77 -5.50 1.62 5.13
N ASN A 78 -4.67 2.65 4.92
CA ASN A 78 -3.72 3.09 5.94
C ASN A 78 -4.42 3.57 7.23
N ILE A 79 -5.53 4.30 7.11
CA ILE A 79 -6.31 4.76 8.26
C ILE A 79 -6.90 3.57 9.02
N LYS A 80 -7.48 2.61 8.29
CA LYS A 80 -8.10 1.40 8.88
C LYS A 80 -7.09 0.54 9.64
N ILE A 81 -5.87 0.38 9.13
CA ILE A 81 -4.82 -0.40 9.83
C ILE A 81 -4.18 0.41 10.97
N SER A 82 -3.90 1.71 10.78
CA SER A 82 -3.22 2.54 11.80
C SER A 82 -4.11 2.96 12.98
N GLY A 83 -5.43 3.03 12.81
CA GLY A 83 -6.39 3.35 13.88
C GLY A 83 -6.48 2.29 14.99
N LEU A 84 -5.69 1.23 14.94
CA LEU A 84 -5.83 0.03 15.77
C LEU A 84 -4.91 -0.03 17.00
N GLY A 85 -4.42 1.11 17.49
CA GLY A 85 -3.70 1.19 18.76
C GLY A 85 -4.55 0.90 20.02
N SER A 86 -5.82 0.53 19.91
CA SER A 86 -6.67 0.26 21.07
C SER A 86 -7.87 -0.63 20.71
N GLY A 87 -7.77 -1.94 20.94
CA GLY A 87 -8.93 -2.83 20.89
C GLY A 87 -8.64 -4.30 20.61
N ALA A 88 -8.56 -5.09 21.69
CA ALA A 88 -8.95 -6.51 21.82
C ALA A 88 -8.46 -7.51 20.75
N THR A 89 -7.45 -8.34 21.06
CA THR A 89 -7.61 -9.73 21.54
C THR A 89 -8.63 -10.57 20.78
N GLY A 90 -8.15 -11.59 20.04
CA GLY A 90 -8.98 -12.71 19.62
C GLY A 90 -8.49 -13.42 18.37
N SER A 91 -7.33 -14.09 18.41
CA SER A 91 -7.10 -15.22 17.50
C SER A 91 -8.08 -16.34 17.86
N PRO A 92 -8.87 -16.89 16.93
CA PRO A 92 -9.55 -18.16 17.17
C PRO A 92 -8.57 -19.33 16.92
N PRO A 93 -8.84 -20.50 17.54
CA PRO A 93 -7.93 -21.66 17.58
C PRO A 93 -7.72 -22.35 16.23
#